data_AF-A0A556N6H1-F1
#
_entry.id   AF-A0A556N6H1-F1
#
_cell.length_a   1.000
_cell.length_b   1.000
_cell.length_c   1.000
_cell.angle_alpha   90.00
_cell.angle_beta   90.00
_cell.angle_gamma   90.00
#
_symmetry.space_group_name_H-M   'P 1'
#
loop_
_entity.id
_entity.type
_entity.pdbx_description
1 polymer ?
#
loop_
_entity_poly.entity_id
_entity_poly.type
_entity_poly.pdbx_seq_one_letter_code
_entity_poly.pdbx_strand_id
1 'polypeptide(L)'
;MKKLIILSACMISVFACTKEKYAVNHSFWYKTATADDLTAYGITELTLYVDGNEISTNDAYKHYTSDPGCGTGNFVYTDNMFKRENKTHSYKLLDEGDSLIFEGTFQMKQKTGCESTELVFGF
;
A
#
# COMPACT_ATOMS: atom_id res chain seq x y z
N MET A 1 -51.56 42.53 23.06
CA MET A 1 -51.05 42.30 21.68
C MET A 1 -49.70 41.59 21.77
N LYS A 2 -49.60 40.47 21.05
CA LYS A 2 -48.49 39.59 20.64
C LYS A 2 -47.14 39.60 21.41
N LYS A 3 -46.78 38.36 21.81
CA LYS A 3 -45.60 37.89 22.54
C LYS A 3 -44.30 38.11 21.75
N LEU A 4 -43.25 38.58 22.43
CA LEU A 4 -41.86 38.55 21.95
C LEU A 4 -41.41 37.10 21.77
N ILE A 5 -41.02 36.73 20.55
CA ILE A 5 -40.33 35.48 20.26
C ILE A 5 -38.85 35.84 20.11
N ILE A 6 -38.06 35.57 21.15
CA ILE A 6 -36.61 35.63 21.08
C ILE A 6 -36.17 34.34 20.39
N LEU A 7 -35.94 34.41 19.08
CA LEU A 7 -35.20 33.37 18.35
C LEU A 7 -33.74 33.42 18.81
N SER A 8 -33.44 32.64 19.86
CA SER A 8 -32.07 32.25 20.17
C SER A 8 -31.59 31.31 19.07
N ALA A 9 -30.97 31.88 18.03
CA ALA A 9 -30.23 31.13 17.03
C ALA A 9 -28.99 30.56 17.72
N CYS A 10 -29.12 29.35 18.26
CA CYS A 10 -28.00 28.53 18.67
C CYS A 10 -27.24 28.16 17.38
N MET A 11 -26.31 29.01 16.94
CA MET A 11 -25.26 28.65 15.99
C MET A 11 -24.37 27.61 16.68
N ILE A 12 -24.82 26.37 16.65
CA ILE A 12 -23.95 25.22 16.91
C ILE A 12 -23.04 25.17 15.70
N SER A 13 -21.87 25.79 15.83
CA SER A 13 -20.75 25.51 14.94
C SER A 13 -20.49 24.02 15.01
N VAL A 14 -21.00 23.30 14.02
CA VAL A 14 -20.52 21.96 13.67
C VAL A 14 -19.07 22.13 13.22
N PHE A 15 -18.15 22.26 14.18
CA PHE A 15 -16.80 21.77 14.01
C PHE A 15 -16.94 20.26 13.83
N ALA A 16 -17.28 19.85 12.62
CA ALA A 16 -17.16 18.48 12.21
C ALA A 16 -15.70 18.12 12.43
N CYS A 17 -15.41 17.29 13.44
CA CYS A 17 -14.14 16.60 13.57
C CYS A 17 -13.99 15.70 12.34
N THR A 18 -13.56 16.27 11.21
CA THR A 18 -13.10 15.49 10.06
C THR A 18 -11.83 14.80 10.53
N LYS A 19 -11.93 13.50 10.81
CA LYS A 19 -10.75 12.70 11.14
C LYS A 19 -9.76 12.83 10.00
N GLU A 20 -8.56 13.30 10.31
CA GLU A 20 -7.45 13.35 9.37
C GLU A 20 -6.99 11.93 9.01
N LYS A 21 -6.66 11.73 7.74
CA LYS A 21 -6.00 10.51 7.26
C LYS A 21 -4.54 10.82 7.00
N TYR A 22 -3.69 9.84 7.30
CA TYR A 22 -2.25 9.90 7.11
C TYR A 22 -1.85 8.91 6.02
N ALA A 23 -0.94 9.31 5.14
CA ALA A 23 -0.34 8.42 4.16
C ALA A 23 0.55 7.39 4.89
N VAL A 24 0.34 6.12 4.58
CA VAL A 24 1.07 4.98 5.12
C VAL A 24 1.54 4.16 3.94
N ASN A 25 2.80 3.71 3.95
CA ASN A 25 3.39 2.99 2.83
C ASN A 25 3.65 1.53 3.17
N HIS A 26 3.57 0.66 2.17
CA HIS A 26 4.11 -0.69 2.21
C HIS A 26 5.01 -0.91 1.00
N SER A 27 6.23 -1.37 1.22
CA SER A 27 7.22 -1.55 0.16
C SER A 27 7.51 -3.03 -0.08
N PHE A 28 7.43 -3.47 -1.33
CA PHE A 28 7.85 -4.80 -1.75
C PHE A 28 9.18 -4.68 -2.47
N TRP A 29 10.12 -5.54 -2.15
CA TRP A 29 11.45 -5.52 -2.74
C TRP A 29 12.02 -6.93 -2.81
N TYR A 30 12.99 -7.16 -3.68
CA TYR A 30 13.67 -8.44 -3.75
C TYR A 30 15.16 -8.31 -4.07
N LYS A 31 15.91 -9.37 -3.74
CA LYS A 31 17.35 -9.46 -3.95
C LYS A 31 17.71 -9.92 -5.36
N THR A 32 19.00 -9.81 -5.68
CA THR A 32 19.58 -10.30 -6.93
C THR A 32 19.21 -11.76 -7.22
N ALA A 33 19.22 -12.64 -6.21
CA ALA A 33 18.84 -14.06 -6.40
C ALA A 33 17.43 -14.23 -6.97
N THR A 34 16.44 -13.53 -6.40
CA THR A 34 15.07 -13.50 -6.92
C THR A 34 15.03 -12.95 -8.35
N ALA A 35 15.76 -11.87 -8.65
CA ALA A 35 15.78 -11.28 -9.98
C ALA A 35 16.41 -12.20 -11.04
N ASP A 36 17.50 -12.88 -10.67
CA ASP A 36 18.18 -13.86 -11.52
C ASP A 36 17.25 -15.05 -11.80
N ASP A 37 16.54 -15.54 -10.79
CA ASP A 37 15.56 -16.61 -10.96
C ASP A 37 14.40 -16.15 -11.86
N LEU A 38 13.78 -14.99 -11.63
CA LEU A 38 12.73 -14.45 -12.50
C LEU A 38 13.19 -14.36 -13.96
N THR A 39 14.41 -13.87 -14.18
CA THR A 39 15.02 -13.78 -15.52
C THR A 39 15.24 -15.16 -16.14
N ALA A 40 15.67 -16.16 -15.36
CA ALA A 40 15.86 -17.52 -15.83
C ALA A 40 14.55 -18.20 -16.27
N TYR A 41 13.41 -17.80 -15.69
CA TYR A 41 12.08 -18.21 -16.11
C TYR A 41 11.52 -17.39 -17.30
N GLY A 42 12.28 -16.41 -17.80
CA GLY A 42 11.89 -15.57 -18.92
C GLY A 42 10.91 -14.44 -18.57
N ILE A 43 10.71 -14.17 -17.28
CA ILE A 43 9.84 -13.08 -16.80
C ILE A 43 10.58 -11.77 -16.96
N THR A 44 9.97 -10.81 -17.66
CA THR A 44 10.58 -9.51 -17.93
C THR A 44 9.99 -8.39 -17.10
N GLU A 45 8.70 -8.48 -16.77
CA GLU A 45 7.97 -7.47 -16.00
C GLU A 45 7.13 -8.15 -14.91
N LEU A 46 6.88 -7.41 -13.83
CA LEU A 46 5.98 -7.81 -12.77
C LEU A 46 5.01 -6.67 -12.49
N THR A 47 3.72 -6.99 -12.39
CA THR A 47 2.64 -6.06 -12.08
C THR A 47 2.07 -6.35 -10.69
N LEU A 48 2.19 -5.39 -9.78
CA LEU A 48 1.59 -5.48 -8.44
C LEU A 48 0.11 -5.13 -8.51
N TYR A 49 -0.70 -6.01 -7.92
CA TYR A 49 -2.09 -5.78 -7.58
C TYR A 49 -2.28 -5.79 -6.06
N VAL A 50 -3.05 -4.84 -5.54
CA VAL A 50 -3.46 -4.79 -4.13
C VAL A 50 -4.98 -4.72 -4.05
N ASP A 51 -5.59 -5.66 -3.32
CA ASP A 51 -7.04 -5.86 -3.23
C ASP A 51 -7.75 -5.87 -4.60
N GLY A 52 -7.08 -6.49 -5.59
CA GLY A 52 -7.58 -6.62 -6.96
C GLY A 52 -7.38 -5.39 -7.84
N ASN A 53 -6.81 -4.29 -7.32
CA ASN A 53 -6.50 -3.11 -8.11
C ASN A 53 -5.04 -3.13 -8.55
N GLU A 54 -4.79 -2.89 -9.82
CA GLU A 54 -3.44 -2.67 -10.36
C GLU A 54 -2.82 -1.44 -9.70
N ILE A 55 -1.60 -1.59 -9.19
CA ILE A 55 -0.86 -0.51 -8.50
C ILE A 55 0.27 0.01 -9.39
N SER A 56 1.10 -0.89 -9.90
CA SER A 56 2.27 -0.53 -10.71
C SER A 56 2.91 -1.74 -11.37
N THR A 57 3.47 -1.55 -12.55
CA THR A 57 4.34 -2.50 -13.25
C THR A 57 5.80 -2.07 -13.15
N ASN A 58 6.71 -3.02 -12.94
CA ASN A 58 8.15 -2.77 -12.91
C ASN A 58 8.92 -3.92 -13.56
N ASP A 59 10.12 -3.57 -14.04
CA ASP A 59 11.11 -4.52 -14.53
C ASP A 59 11.46 -5.60 -13.51
N ALA A 60 11.43 -6.87 -13.94
CA ALA A 60 11.77 -8.03 -13.10
C ALA A 60 13.27 -8.11 -12.76
N TYR A 61 14.14 -7.47 -13.54
CA TYR A 61 15.58 -7.43 -13.32
C TYR A 61 16.02 -6.40 -12.27
N LYS A 62 15.15 -5.43 -11.92
CA LYS A 62 15.45 -4.43 -10.90
C LYS A 62 15.54 -5.13 -9.54
N HIS A 63 16.63 -4.93 -8.82
CA HIS A 63 16.82 -5.59 -7.53
C HIS A 63 17.58 -4.72 -6.54
N TYR A 64 17.63 -5.18 -5.29
CA TYR A 64 18.37 -4.55 -4.22
C TYR A 64 19.36 -5.51 -3.58
N THR A 65 20.50 -5.02 -3.12
CA THR A 65 21.50 -5.83 -2.41
C THR A 65 21.15 -6.02 -0.93
N SER A 66 20.32 -5.14 -0.38
CA SER A 66 19.79 -5.17 0.99
C SER A 66 18.43 -4.48 1.04
N ASP A 67 17.76 -4.50 2.20
CA ASP A 67 16.51 -3.75 2.40
C ASP A 67 16.71 -2.27 2.01
N PRO A 68 15.99 -1.75 0.99
CA PRO A 68 16.13 -0.37 0.55
C PRO A 68 15.49 0.65 1.50
N GLY A 69 14.80 0.17 2.54
CA GLY A 69 14.04 0.98 3.45
C GLY A 69 12.66 1.31 2.93
N CYS A 70 11.84 1.80 3.86
CA CYS A 70 10.46 2.18 3.60
C CYS A 70 10.30 3.21 2.47
N GLY A 71 9.26 3.05 1.66
CA GLY A 71 8.89 3.98 0.58
C GLY A 71 9.81 3.84 -0.63
N THR A 72 10.73 2.87 -0.57
CA THR A 72 11.66 2.51 -1.63
C THR A 72 11.54 1.01 -1.83
N GLY A 73 11.56 0.55 -3.08
CA GLY A 73 11.43 -0.86 -3.39
C GLY A 73 11.17 -1.10 -4.88
N ASN A 74 10.94 -2.35 -5.20
CA ASN A 74 10.42 -2.73 -6.50
C ASN A 74 9.01 -2.16 -6.65
N PHE A 75 8.16 -2.32 -5.62
CA PHE A 75 6.80 -1.79 -5.60
C PHE A 75 6.53 -1.05 -4.30
N VAL A 76 5.77 0.05 -4.38
CA VAL A 76 5.34 0.82 -3.21
C VAL A 76 3.84 1.04 -3.30
N TYR A 77 3.12 0.57 -2.28
CA TYR A 77 1.70 0.84 -2.11
C TYR A 77 1.51 1.88 -1.01
N THR A 78 0.66 2.88 -1.27
CA THR A 78 0.31 3.93 -0.30
C THR A 78 -1.19 3.88 -0.01
N ASP A 79 -1.56 3.81 1.26
CA ASP A 79 -2.95 3.98 1.69
C ASP A 79 -3.09 5.16 2.67
N ASN A 80 -4.27 5.78 2.66
CA ASN A 80 -4.64 6.85 3.56
C ASN A 80 -5.44 6.27 4.74
N MET A 81 -4.82 6.28 5.93
CA MET A 81 -5.32 5.62 7.13
C MET A 81 -5.61 6.62 8.25
N PHE A 82 -6.65 6.38 9.04
CA PHE A 82 -6.92 7.16 10.25
C PHE A 82 -5.89 6.87 11.34
N LYS A 83 -5.76 7.82 12.29
CA LYS A 83 -4.87 7.65 13.45
C LYS A 83 -5.13 6.33 14.19
N ARG A 84 -4.09 5.51 14.35
CA ARG A 84 -4.10 4.18 15.00
C ARG A 84 -4.94 3.11 14.27
N GLU A 85 -5.31 3.34 13.02
CA GLU A 85 -5.94 2.32 12.19
C GLU A 85 -4.92 1.24 11.78
N ASN A 86 -5.41 0.01 11.65
CA ASN A 86 -4.69 -1.11 11.05
C ASN A 86 -5.57 -1.65 9.92
N LYS A 87 -4.97 -1.95 8.77
CA LYS A 87 -5.66 -2.57 7.64
C LYS A 87 -4.86 -3.77 7.15
N THR A 88 -5.55 -4.80 6.71
CA THR A 88 -4.94 -5.95 6.04
C THR A 88 -5.33 -5.88 4.57
N HIS A 89 -4.34 -5.98 3.71
CA HIS A 89 -4.50 -5.99 2.27
C HIS A 89 -4.01 -7.32 1.71
N SER A 90 -4.65 -7.75 0.63
CA SER A 90 -4.18 -8.85 -0.20
C SER A 90 -3.31 -8.31 -1.33
N TYR A 91 -2.28 -9.03 -1.73
CA TYR A 91 -1.44 -8.67 -2.88
C TYR A 91 -1.24 -9.84 -3.81
N LYS A 92 -1.04 -9.51 -5.09
CA LYS A 92 -0.57 -10.42 -6.14
C LYS A 92 0.46 -9.72 -6.99
N LEU A 93 1.48 -10.43 -7.45
CA LEU A 93 2.34 -9.99 -8.54
C LEU A 93 2.16 -10.96 -9.70
N LEU A 94 1.77 -10.42 -10.85
CA LEU A 94 1.62 -11.16 -12.10
C LEU A 94 2.74 -10.81 -13.07
N ASP A 95 3.16 -11.75 -13.91
CA ASP A 95 4.06 -11.48 -15.03
C ASP A 95 3.33 -10.85 -16.23
N GLU A 96 4.06 -10.57 -17.32
CA GLU A 96 3.52 -10.03 -18.57
C GLU A 96 2.50 -10.96 -19.28
N GLY A 97 2.42 -12.22 -18.87
CA GLY A 97 1.47 -13.23 -19.36
C GLY A 97 0.29 -13.48 -18.43
N ASP A 98 0.07 -12.61 -17.44
CA ASP A 98 -0.95 -12.75 -16.38
C ASP A 98 -0.75 -13.99 -15.48
N SER A 99 0.45 -14.58 -15.46
CA SER A 99 0.77 -15.71 -14.59
C SER A 99 1.08 -15.24 -13.18
N LEU A 100 0.56 -15.95 -12.18
CA LEU A 100 0.80 -15.62 -10.78
C LEU A 100 2.22 -15.98 -10.34
N ILE A 101 2.98 -14.98 -9.90
CA ILE A 101 4.36 -15.15 -9.42
C ILE A 101 4.44 -15.07 -7.90
N PHE A 102 3.77 -14.09 -7.28
CA PHE A 102 3.68 -13.95 -5.83
C PHE A 102 2.26 -13.66 -5.39
N GLU A 103 1.88 -14.15 -4.22
CA GLU A 103 0.66 -13.70 -3.53
C GLU A 103 0.82 -13.75 -2.02
N GLY A 104 -0.05 -13.00 -1.34
CA GLY A 104 -0.19 -13.11 0.10
C GLY A 104 -1.01 -11.97 0.68
N THR A 105 -0.80 -11.73 1.97
CA THR A 105 -1.41 -10.60 2.67
C THR A 105 -0.36 -9.84 3.45
N PHE A 106 -0.53 -8.53 3.55
CA PHE A 106 0.30 -7.68 4.40
C PHE A 106 -0.60 -6.82 5.28
N GLN A 107 -0.14 -6.54 6.49
CA GLN A 107 -0.81 -5.62 7.40
C GLN A 107 -0.10 -4.28 7.33
N MET A 108 -0.88 -3.21 7.21
CA MET A 108 -0.41 -1.84 7.37
C MET A 108 -0.89 -1.31 8.71
N LYS A 109 -0.01 -0.64 9.43
CA LYS A 109 -0.31 0.02 10.71
C LYS A 109 -0.01 1.51 10.61
N GLN A 110 -1.02 2.36 10.78
CA GLN A 110 -0.82 3.80 10.70
C GLN A 110 0.22 4.29 11.72
N LYS A 111 0.29 3.66 12.90
CA LYS A 111 1.27 4.01 13.93
C LYS A 111 2.72 3.79 13.48
N THR A 112 2.99 2.73 12.73
CA THR A 112 4.33 2.46 12.19
C THR A 112 4.64 3.42 11.03
N GLY A 113 3.61 3.83 10.29
CA GLY A 113 3.73 4.70 9.12
C GLY A 113 4.27 3.95 7.90
N CYS A 114 5.03 2.88 8.10
CA CYS A 114 5.53 2.06 7.01
C CYS A 114 6.04 0.68 7.41
N GLU A 115 5.80 -0.30 6.57
CA GLU A 115 6.35 -1.65 6.66
C GLU A 115 6.89 -2.07 5.27
N SER A 116 7.76 -3.09 5.22
CA SER A 116 8.31 -3.62 3.97
C SER A 116 8.28 -5.15 3.96
N THR A 117 8.32 -5.74 2.76
CA THR A 117 8.33 -7.19 2.55
C THR A 117 9.36 -7.55 1.50
N GLU A 118 10.31 -8.41 1.90
CA GLU A 118 11.22 -9.07 0.97
C GLU A 118 10.46 -10.19 0.25
N LEU A 119 10.44 -10.14 -1.08
CA LEU A 119 9.91 -11.18 -1.94
C LEU A 119 11.05 -12.14 -2.30
N VAL A 120 10.87 -13.41 -1.97
CA VAL A 120 11.83 -14.47 -2.29
C VAL A 120 11.15 -15.40 -3.29
N PHE A 121 11.71 -15.47 -4.49
CA PHE A 121 11.33 -16.42 -5.53
C PHE A 121 12.30 -17.59 -5.47
N GLY A 122 11.82 -18.80 -5.71
CA GLY A 122 12.61 -20.02 -5.58
C GLY A 122 12.14 -20.91 -4.43
N PHE A 123 12.35 -22.22 -4.61
CA PHE A 123 12.01 -23.29 -3.68
C PHE A 123 13.16 -23.58 -2.71
#